data_AF-A0A4Z1KT53-F1
#
_entry.id   AF-A0A4Z1KT53-F1
#
_cell.length_a   1.000
_cell.length_b   1.000
_cell.length_c   1.000
_cell.angle_alpha   90.00
_cell.angle_beta   90.00
_cell.angle_gamma   90.00
#
_symmetry.space_group_name_H-M   'P 1'
#
loop_
_entity.id
_entity.type
_entity.pdbx_description
1 polymer ?
#
loop_
_entity_poly.entity_id
_entity_poly.type
_entity_poly.pdbx_seq_one_letter_code
_entity_poly.pdbx_strand_id
1 'polypeptide(L)'
;MVTRYHNFIVAFLLFVWVVYYGNSISGKVHLNDGKGINGGERKASGSLKFPPSMSGGEDEGGIKRVGWHGGGGSVGAGNKESEENRLGRLEEIGMGRGQIAPGDASPHEEKVLKENKEKQRLREEKKAEDRRIQEEKEEQERKAKEDQERKENEGEEDAEENENREEEMKVEIIDENTNNNGVEEANGEHKFLALRSLCETTTFQPGLYLQCHSWCGPNSTSVCGGLNNARNRIQTCLRLALDLGSGIILPTVQSHRNAENVVDYGDTTDNTLCPDVYWDVEYLVQEMGSACPELEIRQCGDVSGIDEDKIIQMKKREHGDASHHIGTFKAIVNEHLESLSLSSISVEDPVAVGFGNTIYAYNYTYDSEQALQKELFRTLKYNRNLLDLGSRLRYSPELRGGFIGVHFRGESDWPQNFGSREDQMNFFKQEIELASTVQGAAEGIKTIYISCGDEAATSTFREPLSALGYQVYDKWNLASSLSEPSLLLEEIEFDTIAIIDYAVLVEAALFLGVWMSIFSQTVAYARTVELEQDYWETYVNPGSRRDGLTRLWDQAPALKGNETTKILVVNTGGFSNMDSYP
;
A
#
# COMPACT_ATOMS: atom_id res chain seq x y z
N MET A 1 49.52 1.58 21.86
CA MET A 1 48.50 2.56 21.42
C MET A 1 47.07 2.00 21.48
N VAL A 2 46.87 0.69 21.63
CA VAL A 2 45.54 0.03 21.64
C VAL A 2 44.85 0.02 23.02
N THR A 3 45.58 0.18 24.12
CA THR A 3 44.99 0.13 25.49
C THR A 3 44.38 1.45 25.96
N ARG A 4 44.70 2.58 25.34
CA ARG A 4 44.13 3.89 25.72
C ARG A 4 42.72 4.12 25.17
N TYR A 5 42.39 3.54 24.01
CA TYR A 5 41.06 3.66 23.40
C TYR A 5 40.00 2.81 24.13
N HIS A 6 40.38 1.64 24.64
CA HIS A 6 39.46 0.77 25.37
C HIS A 6 38.98 1.39 26.70
N ASN A 7 39.89 2.03 27.44
CA ASN A 7 39.53 2.68 28.70
C ASN A 7 38.64 3.91 28.49
N PHE A 8 38.76 4.59 27.34
CA PHE A 8 37.90 5.72 27.01
C PHE A 8 36.47 5.29 26.69
N ILE A 9 36.30 4.19 25.94
CA ILE A 9 34.99 3.64 25.59
C ILE A 9 34.26 3.13 26.84
N VAL A 10 34.97 2.41 27.73
CA VAL A 10 34.37 1.93 28.99
C VAL A 10 33.98 3.08 29.92
N ALA A 11 34.82 4.12 30.02
CA ALA A 11 34.50 5.30 30.82
C ALA A 11 33.30 6.09 30.24
N PHE A 12 33.19 6.17 28.91
CA PHE A 12 32.07 6.82 28.24
C PHE A 12 30.75 6.05 28.45
N LEU A 13 30.76 4.73 28.33
CA LEU A 13 29.58 3.89 28.58
C LEU A 13 29.12 3.93 30.04
N LEU A 14 30.07 3.96 31.00
CA LEU A 14 29.75 4.14 32.42
C LEU A 14 29.17 5.54 32.71
N PHE A 15 29.67 6.58 32.05
CA PHE A 15 29.14 7.93 32.18
C PHE A 15 27.70 8.02 31.64
N VAL A 16 27.42 7.44 30.46
CA VAL A 16 26.07 7.37 29.90
C VAL A 16 25.12 6.59 30.82
N TRP A 17 25.58 5.48 31.41
CA TRP A 17 24.78 4.70 32.36
C TRP A 17 24.45 5.48 33.64
N VAL A 18 25.41 6.22 34.20
CA VAL A 18 25.20 7.07 35.40
C VAL A 18 24.26 8.24 35.10
N VAL A 19 24.37 8.87 33.93
CA VAL A 19 23.49 9.99 33.55
C VAL A 19 22.06 9.50 33.29
N TYR A 20 21.90 8.32 32.69
CA TYR A 20 20.58 7.79 32.31
C TYR A 20 19.83 7.13 33.48
N TYR A 21 20.53 6.44 34.39
CA TYR A 21 19.91 5.71 35.49
C TYR A 21 20.12 6.35 36.87
N GLY A 22 21.08 7.26 37.03
CA GLY A 22 21.41 7.90 38.31
C GLY A 22 20.39 8.92 38.83
N ASN A 23 19.45 9.37 37.99
CA ASN A 23 18.47 10.39 38.38
C ASN A 23 17.14 9.83 38.94
N SER A 24 16.98 8.51 39.10
CA SER A 24 15.74 7.92 39.66
C SER A 24 15.79 7.58 41.15
N ILE A 25 16.79 8.02 41.91
CA ILE A 25 16.85 7.78 43.36
C ILE A 25 17.15 9.06 44.13
N SER A 26 16.11 9.89 44.33
CA SER A 26 16.06 10.82 45.48
C SER A 26 14.61 11.23 45.75
N GLY A 27 14.03 10.78 46.87
CA GLY A 27 12.62 11.10 47.14
C GLY A 27 11.92 10.56 48.39
N LYS A 28 12.64 10.31 49.50
CA LYS A 28 12.15 10.25 50.90
C LYS A 28 10.99 9.29 51.27
N VAL A 29 11.41 8.20 51.93
CA VAL A 29 10.63 7.45 52.93
C VAL A 29 10.50 8.26 54.22
N HIS A 30 9.27 8.39 54.74
CA HIS A 30 9.01 8.61 56.16
C HIS A 30 8.35 7.36 56.73
N LEU A 31 9.08 6.66 57.60
CA LEU A 31 8.58 5.62 58.49
C LEU A 31 8.07 6.27 59.77
N ASN A 32 6.88 5.90 60.24
CA ASN A 32 6.74 5.17 61.51
C ASN A 32 5.28 4.81 61.85
N ASP A 33 5.16 3.54 62.22
CA ASP A 33 4.41 2.96 63.34
C ASP A 33 2.89 3.16 63.48
N GLY A 34 2.19 2.02 63.43
CA GLY A 34 1.60 1.53 64.66
C GLY A 34 0.12 1.14 64.63
N LYS A 35 -0.09 -0.14 64.98
CA LYS A 35 -1.26 -0.72 65.67
C LYS A 35 -2.56 -0.93 64.89
N GLY A 36 -2.99 -2.19 64.89
CA GLY A 36 -4.29 -2.62 64.42
C GLY A 36 -5.45 -2.25 65.34
N ILE A 37 -6.66 -2.56 64.90
CA ILE A 37 -7.74 -3.26 65.62
C ILE A 37 -8.95 -3.36 64.68
N ASN A 38 -9.54 -4.56 64.65
CA ASN A 38 -10.91 -4.99 64.33
C ASN A 38 -11.93 -4.03 63.69
N GLY A 39 -12.74 -4.60 62.79
CA GLY A 39 -14.20 -4.53 62.95
C GLY A 39 -15.02 -4.40 61.66
N GLY A 40 -15.88 -5.40 61.43
CA GLY A 40 -17.31 -5.13 61.19
C GLY A 40 -17.80 -4.95 59.75
N GLU A 41 -18.44 -6.02 59.25
CA GLU A 41 -19.74 -6.03 58.54
C GLU A 41 -20.04 -4.95 57.48
N ARG A 42 -20.25 -5.39 56.23
CA ARG A 42 -21.08 -4.68 55.25
C ARG A 42 -22.31 -5.51 54.89
N LYS A 43 -23.49 -4.97 55.23
CA LYS A 43 -24.77 -5.27 54.58
C LYS A 43 -25.16 -4.12 53.66
N ALA A 44 -25.51 -4.51 52.44
CA ALA A 44 -26.67 -4.09 51.64
C ALA A 44 -26.93 -2.62 51.25
N SER A 45 -27.23 -2.52 49.95
CA SER A 45 -28.30 -1.72 49.31
C SER A 45 -27.99 -0.27 48.89
N GLY A 46 -28.49 0.08 47.72
CA GLY A 46 -28.80 1.47 47.39
C GLY A 46 -28.60 1.86 45.94
N SER A 47 -29.59 1.56 45.08
CA SER A 47 -29.72 2.13 43.73
C SER A 47 -29.83 3.66 43.80
N LEU A 48 -29.31 4.40 42.81
CA LEU A 48 -29.77 5.76 42.57
C LEU A 48 -29.78 6.11 41.07
N LYS A 49 -30.96 6.59 40.69
CA LYS A 49 -31.43 7.03 39.39
C LYS A 49 -30.85 8.41 39.03
N PHE A 50 -30.67 8.63 37.73
CA PHE A 50 -30.54 9.95 37.12
C PHE A 50 -31.81 10.80 37.28
N PRO A 51 -31.64 12.13 37.24
CA PRO A 51 -32.62 12.99 36.56
C PRO A 51 -31.99 14.02 35.59
N PRO A 52 -32.83 14.71 34.77
CA PRO A 52 -32.44 15.38 33.53
C PRO A 52 -32.68 16.92 33.52
N SER A 53 -32.56 17.52 32.32
CA SER A 53 -33.04 18.86 31.89
C SER A 53 -32.05 20.03 32.08
N MET A 54 -32.03 21.14 31.33
CA MET A 54 -33.06 21.86 30.57
C MET A 54 -32.44 22.83 29.53
N SER A 55 -33.32 23.28 28.63
CA SER A 55 -33.26 24.30 27.58
C SER A 55 -33.03 25.77 27.98
N GLY A 56 -32.57 26.61 27.03
CA GLY A 56 -33.11 27.96 26.79
C GLY A 56 -32.10 29.12 26.67
N GLY A 57 -32.31 30.00 25.66
CA GLY A 57 -32.04 31.45 25.78
C GLY A 57 -31.24 32.12 24.66
N GLU A 58 -31.94 32.79 23.75
CA GLU A 58 -31.46 33.88 22.86
C GLU A 58 -31.11 35.15 23.66
N ASP A 59 -30.22 36.01 23.15
CA ASP A 59 -30.48 37.46 23.05
C ASP A 59 -29.37 38.25 22.32
N GLU A 60 -29.83 39.33 21.68
CA GLU A 60 -29.17 40.22 20.73
C GLU A 60 -28.27 41.31 21.33
N GLY A 61 -27.40 41.89 20.48
CA GLY A 61 -27.33 43.35 20.30
C GLY A 61 -26.16 44.11 20.94
N GLY A 62 -25.46 44.92 20.12
CA GLY A 62 -24.73 46.09 20.65
C GLY A 62 -23.52 46.61 19.86
N ILE A 63 -23.76 47.38 18.79
CA ILE A 63 -22.78 48.24 18.10
C ILE A 63 -22.54 49.53 18.91
N LYS A 64 -21.26 49.96 19.06
CA LYS A 64 -20.83 51.40 19.07
C LYS A 64 -19.29 51.58 19.03
N ARG A 65 -18.77 52.09 17.89
CA ARG A 65 -18.10 53.41 17.65
C ARG A 65 -17.43 54.09 18.89
N VAL A 66 -16.28 54.80 18.89
CA VAL A 66 -15.38 55.51 17.93
C VAL A 66 -14.05 55.76 18.67
N GLY A 67 -12.92 55.95 17.98
CA GLY A 67 -11.75 56.64 18.55
C GLY A 67 -10.58 56.86 17.58
N TRP A 68 -10.61 58.00 16.88
CA TRP A 68 -9.55 58.56 16.03
C TRP A 68 -8.28 58.99 16.78
N HIS A 69 -7.12 58.85 16.14
CA HIS A 69 -5.97 59.79 15.97
C HIS A 69 -4.81 58.95 15.42
N GLY A 70 -4.03 59.30 14.39
CA GLY A 70 -3.86 60.49 13.59
C GLY A 70 -2.41 60.47 13.06
N GLY A 71 -2.20 60.95 11.82
CA GLY A 71 -0.93 61.57 11.42
C GLY A 71 -0.07 60.87 10.36
N GLY A 72 -0.14 61.42 9.14
CA GLY A 72 0.98 61.73 8.23
C GLY A 72 1.79 60.56 7.63
N GLY A 73 2.13 60.50 6.35
CA GLY A 73 2.09 61.50 5.29
C GLY A 73 3.21 61.19 4.28
N SER A 74 2.86 61.25 3.00
CA SER A 74 3.71 61.56 1.84
C SER A 74 4.62 60.50 1.19
N VAL A 75 4.11 59.92 0.09
CA VAL A 75 4.48 60.14 -1.33
C VAL A 75 5.96 60.00 -1.78
N GLY A 76 6.15 59.16 -2.81
CA GLY A 76 7.21 59.24 -3.84
C GLY A 76 7.62 57.85 -4.33
N ALA A 77 6.91 57.19 -5.26
CA ALA A 77 6.98 57.34 -6.73
C ALA A 77 8.39 57.13 -7.33
N GLY A 78 8.55 56.12 -8.20
CA GLY A 78 9.53 56.17 -9.30
C GLY A 78 10.34 54.92 -9.63
N ASN A 79 9.77 54.09 -10.51
CA ASN A 79 10.38 53.41 -11.67
C ASN A 79 11.41 52.25 -11.58
N LYS A 80 10.99 51.20 -12.30
CA LYS A 80 11.68 50.17 -13.09
C LYS A 80 12.90 50.63 -13.90
N GLU A 81 13.91 49.76 -13.98
CA GLU A 81 14.68 49.27 -15.16
C GLU A 81 15.91 48.50 -14.62
N SER A 82 16.08 47.19 -14.83
CA SER A 82 16.48 46.41 -16.02
C SER A 82 17.93 45.92 -15.93
N GLU A 83 18.04 44.61 -16.12
CA GLU A 83 19.15 43.68 -16.40
C GLU A 83 20.56 44.15 -16.82
N GLU A 84 21.50 43.26 -16.45
CA GLU A 84 22.64 42.76 -17.22
C GLU A 84 23.55 43.76 -17.95
N ASN A 85 24.72 44.02 -17.35
CA ASN A 85 26.04 43.80 -17.96
C ASN A 85 27.11 44.47 -17.10
N ARG A 86 28.01 43.69 -16.51
CA ARG A 86 29.42 44.12 -16.29
C ARG A 86 30.27 42.97 -15.79
N LEU A 87 30.71 42.15 -16.74
CA LEU A 87 31.93 41.37 -16.63
C LEU A 87 32.86 41.85 -17.74
N GLY A 88 34.01 42.39 -17.35
CA GLY A 88 35.08 42.68 -18.29
C GLY A 88 35.82 44.00 -18.03
N ARG A 89 37.12 43.84 -17.78
CA ARG A 89 38.20 44.81 -17.99
C ARG A 89 38.62 45.63 -16.76
N LEU A 90 39.65 45.14 -16.08
CA LEU A 90 40.84 45.92 -15.69
C LEU A 90 41.94 44.93 -15.22
N GLU A 91 42.82 44.57 -16.15
CA GLU A 91 44.20 44.17 -15.82
C GLU A 91 45.12 45.38 -16.00
N GLU A 92 46.27 45.31 -15.32
CA GLU A 92 47.43 46.22 -15.30
C GLU A 92 47.40 47.38 -14.30
N ILE A 93 48.07 47.21 -13.15
CA ILE A 93 49.45 47.69 -12.92
C ILE A 93 50.02 46.89 -11.74
N GLY A 94 51.17 46.24 -11.95
CA GLY A 94 51.71 45.22 -11.06
C GLY A 94 52.53 45.71 -9.86
N MET A 95 52.76 44.79 -8.94
CA MET A 95 53.93 44.75 -8.06
C MET A 95 54.18 43.31 -7.58
N GLY A 96 55.38 42.80 -7.89
CA GLY A 96 56.26 42.03 -6.99
C GLY A 96 55.74 40.76 -6.30
N ARG A 97 56.32 39.61 -6.70
CA ARG A 97 56.31 38.32 -6.00
C ARG A 97 56.58 38.44 -4.48
N GLY A 98 55.70 37.82 -3.69
CA GLY A 98 56.03 37.22 -2.40
C GLY A 98 55.63 35.74 -2.45
N GLN A 99 56.61 34.84 -2.36
CA GLN A 99 56.36 33.42 -2.12
C GLN A 99 55.69 33.28 -0.74
N ILE A 100 54.45 32.79 -0.72
CA ILE A 100 53.78 32.38 0.52
C ILE A 100 54.13 30.90 0.76
N ALA A 101 54.65 30.63 1.95
CA ALA A 101 54.95 29.29 2.44
C ALA A 101 53.67 28.43 2.52
N PRO A 102 53.76 27.09 2.42
CA PRO A 102 52.59 26.23 2.57
C PRO A 102 52.17 26.24 4.05
N GLY A 103 51.06 26.90 4.39
CA GLY A 103 50.63 26.95 5.79
C GLY A 103 49.35 27.72 6.13
N ASP A 104 48.91 28.71 5.34
CA ASP A 104 47.81 29.60 5.78
C ASP A 104 46.67 29.70 4.76
N ALA A 105 46.03 28.58 4.43
CA ALA A 105 44.66 28.64 3.91
C ALA A 105 43.73 28.87 5.11
N SER A 106 42.86 29.89 5.04
CA SER A 106 41.80 30.06 6.04
C SER A 106 40.97 28.76 6.11
N PRO A 107 40.47 28.34 7.29
CA PRO A 107 39.60 27.15 7.43
C PRO A 107 38.42 27.14 6.44
N HIS A 108 38.00 28.33 5.98
CA HIS A 108 36.96 28.48 4.97
C HIS A 108 37.43 28.12 3.54
N GLU A 109 38.66 28.48 3.17
CA GLU A 109 39.22 28.19 1.84
C GLU A 109 39.58 26.72 1.69
N GLU A 110 40.07 26.07 2.76
CA GLU A 110 40.35 24.63 2.75
C GLU A 110 39.05 23.81 2.63
N LYS A 111 37.95 24.31 3.23
CA LYS A 111 36.62 23.70 3.10
C LYS A 111 36.08 23.81 1.67
N VAL A 112 36.18 24.99 1.05
CA VAL A 112 35.76 25.20 -0.35
C VAL A 112 36.59 24.36 -1.32
N LEU A 113 37.89 24.20 -1.07
CA LEU A 113 38.75 23.37 -1.90
C LEU A 113 38.42 21.86 -1.77
N LYS A 114 38.07 21.39 -0.57
CA LYS A 114 37.62 20.01 -0.33
C LYS A 114 36.27 19.75 -1.01
N GLU A 115 35.30 20.66 -0.87
CA GLU A 115 33.99 20.55 -1.52
C GLU A 115 34.10 20.55 -3.05
N ASN A 116 34.99 21.37 -3.63
CA ASN A 116 35.20 21.38 -5.08
C ASN A 116 35.87 20.10 -5.59
N LYS A 117 36.83 19.53 -4.85
CA LYS A 117 37.45 18.24 -5.18
C LYS A 117 36.44 17.09 -5.11
N GLU A 118 35.56 17.10 -4.11
CA GLU A 118 34.52 16.10 -3.94
C GLU A 118 33.46 16.19 -5.05
N LYS A 119 33.02 17.40 -5.40
CA LYS A 119 32.13 17.62 -6.56
C LYS A 119 32.76 17.17 -7.87
N GLN A 120 34.06 17.34 -8.04
CA GLN A 120 34.76 16.86 -9.23
C GLN A 120 34.83 15.32 -9.26
N ARG A 121 35.12 14.69 -8.12
CA ARG A 121 35.13 13.21 -8.00
C ARG A 121 33.76 12.61 -8.35
N LEU A 122 32.68 13.18 -7.80
CA LEU A 122 31.31 12.75 -8.09
C LEU A 122 30.94 12.89 -9.58
N ARG A 123 31.43 13.94 -10.26
CA ARG A 123 31.22 14.12 -11.70
C ARG A 123 32.00 13.10 -12.53
N GLU A 124 33.18 12.70 -12.10
CA GLU A 124 33.99 11.68 -12.76
C GLU A 124 33.40 10.28 -12.55
N GLU A 125 32.93 9.97 -11.32
CA GLU A 125 32.21 8.72 -11.00
C GLU A 125 30.92 8.59 -11.82
N LYS A 126 30.10 9.65 -11.90
CA LYS A 126 28.89 9.65 -12.73
C LYS A 126 29.18 9.41 -14.22
N LYS A 127 30.22 10.04 -14.76
CA LYS A 127 30.64 9.83 -16.17
C LYS A 127 31.16 8.42 -16.43
N ALA A 128 31.78 7.78 -15.44
CA ALA A 128 32.22 6.41 -15.55
C ALA A 128 31.02 5.44 -15.54
N GLU A 129 30.03 5.71 -14.70
CA GLU A 129 28.80 4.91 -14.64
C GLU A 129 27.96 5.04 -15.91
N ASP A 130 27.75 6.25 -16.41
CA ASP A 130 27.06 6.49 -17.69
C ASP A 130 27.73 5.74 -18.85
N ARG A 131 29.07 5.60 -18.81
CA ARG A 131 29.82 4.83 -19.81
C ARG A 131 29.61 3.32 -19.67
N ARG A 132 29.55 2.79 -18.44
CA ARG A 132 29.27 1.36 -18.20
C ARG A 132 27.86 0.98 -18.67
N ILE A 133 26.87 1.82 -18.38
CA ILE A 133 25.48 1.61 -18.83
C ILE A 133 25.40 1.58 -20.36
N GLN A 134 26.13 2.49 -21.03
CA GLN A 134 26.18 2.52 -22.49
C GLN A 134 26.84 1.27 -23.07
N GLU A 135 27.96 0.80 -22.50
CA GLU A 135 28.64 -0.44 -22.91
C GLU A 135 27.75 -1.68 -22.72
N GLU A 136 27.00 -1.77 -21.61
CA GLU A 136 26.06 -2.86 -21.36
C GLU A 136 24.89 -2.87 -22.36
N LYS A 137 24.39 -1.68 -22.75
CA LYS A 137 23.33 -1.56 -23.74
C LYS A 137 23.79 -2.01 -25.13
N GLU A 138 25.01 -1.63 -25.54
CA GLU A 138 25.61 -2.06 -26.80
C GLU A 138 25.86 -3.59 -26.83
N GLU A 139 26.27 -4.18 -25.71
CA GLU A 139 26.45 -5.63 -25.55
C GLU A 139 25.10 -6.38 -25.67
N GLN A 140 24.02 -5.85 -25.08
CA GLN A 140 22.68 -6.42 -25.19
C GLN A 140 22.13 -6.35 -26.62
N GLU A 141 22.30 -5.21 -27.30
CA GLU A 141 21.89 -5.06 -28.70
C GLU A 141 22.66 -6.01 -29.63
N ARG A 142 23.95 -6.27 -29.36
CA ARG A 142 24.72 -7.27 -30.12
C ARG A 142 24.16 -8.68 -29.94
N LYS A 143 23.88 -9.09 -28.69
CA LYS A 143 23.31 -10.42 -28.40
C LYS A 143 21.93 -10.61 -29.03
N ALA A 144 21.09 -9.57 -29.02
CA ALA A 144 19.77 -9.63 -29.66
C ALA A 144 19.88 -9.82 -31.19
N LYS A 145 20.86 -9.20 -31.84
CA LYS A 145 21.12 -9.41 -33.27
C LYS A 145 21.64 -10.81 -33.57
N GLU A 146 22.57 -11.33 -32.76
CA GLU A 146 23.09 -12.70 -32.90
C GLU A 146 21.98 -13.75 -32.72
N ASP A 147 21.08 -13.57 -31.75
CA ASP A 147 19.93 -14.47 -31.55
C ASP A 147 18.91 -14.38 -32.70
N GLN A 148 18.73 -13.20 -33.30
CA GLN A 148 17.86 -13.03 -34.45
C GLN A 148 18.43 -13.71 -35.70
N GLU A 149 19.73 -13.53 -35.99
CA GLU A 149 20.41 -14.23 -37.08
C GLU A 149 20.39 -15.76 -36.88
N ARG A 150 20.47 -16.24 -35.64
CA ARG A 150 20.38 -17.68 -35.35
C ARG A 150 18.99 -18.24 -35.65
N LYS A 151 17.93 -17.52 -35.30
CA LYS A 151 16.54 -17.91 -35.60
C LYS A 151 16.22 -17.87 -37.09
N GLU A 152 16.81 -16.93 -37.84
CA GLU A 152 16.65 -16.85 -39.29
C GLU A 152 17.35 -18.02 -40.00
N ASN A 153 18.50 -18.48 -39.50
CA ASN A 153 19.19 -19.66 -40.04
C ASN A 153 18.51 -20.99 -39.66
N GLU A 154 17.91 -21.10 -38.47
CA GLU A 154 17.15 -22.30 -38.06
C GLU A 154 15.80 -22.40 -38.82
N GLY A 155 15.24 -21.29 -39.31
CA GLY A 155 14.02 -21.26 -40.12
C GLY A 155 14.18 -21.67 -41.59
N GLU A 156 15.41 -21.75 -42.11
CA GLU A 156 15.70 -22.21 -43.48
C GLU A 156 15.98 -23.72 -43.57
N GLU A 157 16.35 -24.41 -42.48
CA GLU A 157 16.56 -25.87 -42.47
C GLU A 157 15.26 -26.68 -42.32
N ASP A 158 14.20 -26.10 -41.74
CA ASP A 158 12.90 -26.78 -41.56
C ASP A 158 11.96 -26.67 -42.78
N ALA A 159 12.38 -25.98 -43.86
CA ALA A 159 11.61 -25.79 -45.09
C ALA A 159 11.92 -26.83 -46.20
N GLU A 160 12.90 -27.71 -46.01
CA GLU A 160 13.29 -28.74 -47.01
C GLU A 160 12.90 -30.18 -46.66
N GLU A 161 12.27 -30.45 -45.50
CA GLU A 161 11.90 -31.83 -45.08
C GLU A 161 10.39 -32.08 -44.90
N ASN A 162 9.54 -31.25 -45.52
CA ASN A 162 8.07 -31.40 -45.43
C ASN A 162 7.34 -31.38 -46.79
N GLU A 163 7.92 -32.04 -47.79
CA GLU A 163 7.27 -32.27 -49.09
C GLU A 163 7.40 -33.75 -49.51
N ASN A 164 7.06 -34.70 -48.62
CA ASN A 164 6.86 -36.12 -48.99
C ASN A 164 6.19 -36.93 -47.87
N ARG A 165 4.85 -36.84 -47.74
CA ARG A 165 3.93 -37.95 -47.39
C ARG A 165 2.56 -37.41 -46.94
N GLU A 166 1.74 -37.04 -47.91
CA GLU A 166 0.28 -37.08 -47.74
C GLU A 166 -0.31 -37.90 -48.87
N GLU A 167 -0.25 -39.22 -48.73
CA GLU A 167 -1.13 -40.17 -49.42
C GLU A 167 -0.96 -41.53 -48.73
N GLU A 168 -1.81 -41.83 -47.74
CA GLU A 168 -2.49 -43.13 -47.59
C GLU A 168 -3.25 -43.25 -46.25
N MET A 169 -4.57 -43.45 -46.41
CA MET A 169 -5.39 -44.42 -45.68
C MET A 169 -6.01 -44.05 -44.31
N LYS A 170 -7.32 -43.80 -44.38
CA LYS A 170 -8.30 -43.99 -43.30
C LYS A 170 -8.33 -45.46 -42.84
N VAL A 171 -8.46 -45.72 -41.52
CA VAL A 171 -9.44 -46.61 -40.85
C VAL A 171 -9.10 -46.77 -39.34
N GLU A 172 -10.10 -46.43 -38.51
CA GLU A 172 -10.55 -46.93 -37.19
C GLU A 172 -9.67 -47.07 -35.90
N ILE A 173 -10.05 -46.22 -34.92
CA ILE A 173 -10.46 -46.46 -33.51
C ILE A 173 -9.38 -46.65 -32.37
N ILE A 174 -9.54 -45.78 -31.34
CA ILE A 174 -9.18 -45.79 -29.88
C ILE A 174 -7.89 -45.11 -29.37
N ASP A 175 -8.16 -44.17 -28.46
CA ASP A 175 -7.44 -43.59 -27.31
C ASP A 175 -6.21 -42.68 -27.43
N GLU A 176 -6.38 -41.58 -26.66
CA GLU A 176 -5.40 -40.82 -25.92
C GLU A 176 -4.23 -40.20 -26.70
N ASN A 177 -4.39 -38.92 -27.03
CA ASN A 177 -3.34 -37.95 -26.71
C ASN A 177 -3.91 -36.54 -26.55
N THR A 178 -3.85 -36.08 -25.31
CA THR A 178 -3.90 -34.68 -24.87
C THR A 178 -2.93 -33.82 -25.67
N ASN A 179 -3.46 -32.88 -26.46
CA ASN A 179 -2.70 -31.71 -26.91
C ASN A 179 -3.23 -30.47 -26.17
N ASN A 180 -2.54 -30.15 -25.07
CA ASN A 180 -2.60 -28.88 -24.36
C ASN A 180 -1.93 -27.79 -25.20
N ASN A 181 -2.55 -27.35 -26.30
CA ASN A 181 -2.16 -26.14 -27.03
C ASN A 181 -3.37 -25.32 -27.49
N GLY A 182 -4.56 -25.55 -26.92
CA GLY A 182 -5.80 -24.85 -27.29
C GLY A 182 -6.48 -24.06 -26.16
N VAL A 183 -5.84 -23.90 -25.00
CA VAL A 183 -6.48 -23.29 -23.82
C VAL A 183 -6.18 -21.80 -23.67
N GLU A 184 -5.16 -21.25 -24.36
CA GLU A 184 -4.84 -19.81 -24.26
C GLU A 184 -5.63 -18.94 -25.26
N GLU A 185 -5.90 -19.41 -26.49
CA GLU A 185 -6.60 -18.57 -27.48
C GLU A 185 -8.13 -18.52 -27.29
N ALA A 186 -8.74 -19.54 -26.67
CA ALA A 186 -10.19 -19.53 -26.39
C ALA A 186 -10.57 -18.71 -25.12
N ASN A 187 -9.60 -18.33 -24.29
CA ASN A 187 -9.83 -17.60 -23.04
C ASN A 187 -9.80 -16.06 -23.18
N GLY A 188 -9.38 -15.53 -24.33
CA GLY A 188 -9.32 -14.08 -24.56
C GLY A 188 -10.69 -13.42 -24.77
N GLU A 189 -11.63 -14.14 -25.38
CA GLU A 189 -12.92 -13.55 -25.79
C GLU A 189 -13.91 -13.36 -24.62
N HIS A 190 -13.71 -14.10 -23.52
CA HIS A 190 -14.59 -14.11 -22.33
C HIS A 190 -13.98 -13.47 -21.07
N LYS A 191 -12.83 -12.79 -21.19
CA LYS A 191 -12.20 -12.10 -20.05
C LYS A 191 -13.01 -10.84 -19.69
N PHE A 192 -13.53 -10.80 -18.46
CA PHE A 192 -14.27 -9.66 -17.87
C PHE A 192 -15.67 -9.38 -18.44
N LEU A 193 -16.55 -10.38 -18.47
CA LEU A 193 -17.90 -10.26 -19.02
C LEU A 193 -18.80 -9.32 -18.19
N ALA A 194 -18.72 -9.36 -16.87
CA ALA A 194 -19.55 -8.51 -16.00
C ALA A 194 -19.16 -7.03 -16.15
N LEU A 195 -17.85 -6.75 -16.23
CA LEU A 195 -17.31 -5.41 -16.46
C LEU A 195 -17.67 -4.87 -17.84
N ARG A 196 -17.53 -5.69 -18.90
CA ARG A 196 -17.98 -5.31 -20.25
C ARG A 196 -19.47 -5.00 -20.28
N SER A 197 -20.29 -5.89 -19.70
CA SER A 197 -21.74 -5.70 -19.65
C SER A 197 -22.13 -4.43 -18.90
N LEU A 198 -21.47 -4.11 -17.79
CA LEU A 198 -21.71 -2.86 -17.09
C LEU A 198 -21.34 -1.68 -17.99
N CYS A 199 -20.14 -1.70 -18.58
CA CYS A 199 -19.65 -0.63 -19.44
C CYS A 199 -20.59 -0.32 -20.60
N GLU A 200 -21.05 -1.35 -21.34
CA GLU A 200 -21.97 -1.20 -22.49
C GLU A 200 -23.32 -0.58 -22.11
N THR A 201 -23.73 -0.70 -20.84
CA THR A 201 -24.98 -0.12 -20.34
C THR A 201 -24.79 1.21 -19.63
N THR A 202 -23.55 1.59 -19.32
CA THR A 202 -23.22 2.86 -18.69
C THR A 202 -23.28 3.97 -19.73
N THR A 203 -24.08 5.01 -19.46
CA THR A 203 -24.02 6.25 -20.23
C THR A 203 -22.90 7.12 -19.69
N PHE A 204 -21.79 7.19 -20.44
CA PHE A 204 -20.66 8.05 -20.11
C PHE A 204 -20.93 9.51 -20.47
N GLN A 205 -20.48 10.42 -19.60
CA GLN A 205 -20.51 11.87 -19.79
C GLN A 205 -19.10 12.34 -20.17
N PRO A 206 -18.81 12.62 -21.45
CA PRO A 206 -17.52 13.13 -21.86
C PRO A 206 -17.16 14.42 -21.11
N GLY A 207 -15.91 14.50 -20.65
CA GLY A 207 -15.42 15.63 -19.86
C GLY A 207 -15.72 15.58 -18.36
N LEU A 208 -16.50 14.59 -17.88
CA LEU A 208 -16.69 14.36 -16.44
C LEU A 208 -15.64 13.36 -15.94
N TYR A 209 -14.89 13.73 -14.89
CA TYR A 209 -13.89 12.86 -14.28
C TYR A 209 -14.14 12.68 -12.78
N LEU A 210 -13.91 11.47 -12.29
CA LEU A 210 -13.86 11.18 -10.86
C LEU A 210 -12.40 11.12 -10.39
N GLN A 211 -12.07 11.87 -9.34
CA GLN A 211 -10.78 11.82 -8.66
C GLN A 211 -10.99 11.41 -7.21
N CYS A 212 -10.72 10.14 -6.89
CA CYS A 212 -10.87 9.68 -5.51
C CYS A 212 -9.63 9.97 -4.67
N HIS A 213 -9.78 10.07 -3.36
CA HIS A 213 -8.67 10.35 -2.44
C HIS A 213 -9.00 9.88 -1.02
N SER A 214 -8.08 10.04 -0.08
CA SER A 214 -8.37 9.85 1.35
C SER A 214 -7.89 11.01 2.19
N TRP A 215 -8.00 12.23 1.64
CA TRP A 215 -7.66 13.49 2.28
C TRP A 215 -6.19 13.59 2.70
N CYS A 216 -5.32 12.93 1.95
CA CYS A 216 -3.89 12.90 2.21
C CYS A 216 -3.11 13.63 1.14
N GLY A 217 -1.87 13.97 1.47
CA GLY A 217 -0.96 14.68 0.58
C GLY A 217 -1.41 16.11 0.26
N PRO A 218 -0.64 16.78 -0.62
CA PRO A 218 -0.92 18.13 -1.05
C PRO A 218 -2.35 18.27 -1.58
N ASN A 219 -3.04 19.32 -1.14
CA ASN A 219 -4.42 19.62 -1.51
C ASN A 219 -5.43 18.51 -1.14
N SER A 220 -5.05 17.55 -0.28
CA SER A 220 -5.92 16.45 0.16
C SER A 220 -6.40 15.53 -0.97
N THR A 221 -5.61 15.38 -2.05
CA THR A 221 -5.99 14.64 -3.28
C THR A 221 -5.35 13.25 -3.40
N SER A 222 -4.48 12.85 -2.47
CA SER A 222 -3.84 11.53 -2.47
C SER A 222 -4.62 10.49 -1.67
N VAL A 223 -4.34 9.23 -1.99
CA VAL A 223 -4.69 8.06 -1.19
C VAL A 223 -3.56 7.71 -0.23
N CYS A 224 -3.90 7.40 1.02
CA CYS A 224 -2.98 6.98 2.07
C CYS A 224 -3.60 5.82 2.89
N GLY A 225 -2.83 5.31 3.83
CA GLY A 225 -3.11 4.05 4.51
C GLY A 225 -2.26 2.93 3.91
N GLY A 226 -2.23 1.77 4.58
CA GLY A 226 -1.44 0.63 4.11
C GLY A 226 -1.81 0.20 2.69
N LEU A 227 -0.86 -0.48 2.02
CA LEU A 227 -0.94 -0.94 0.63
C LEU A 227 -2.35 -1.39 0.22
N ASN A 228 -2.99 -2.24 1.02
CA ASN A 228 -4.29 -2.81 0.68
C ASN A 228 -5.51 -1.94 1.02
N ASN A 229 -5.36 -0.98 1.93
CA ASN A 229 -6.35 0.08 2.08
C ASN A 229 -6.34 0.98 0.83
N ALA A 230 -5.15 1.27 0.29
CA ALA A 230 -5.00 2.05 -0.93
C ALA A 230 -5.54 1.29 -2.16
N ARG A 231 -5.23 -0.01 -2.26
CA ARG A 231 -5.77 -0.90 -3.31
C ARG A 231 -7.30 -0.87 -3.34
N ASN A 232 -7.92 -1.08 -2.18
CA ASN A 232 -9.38 -1.08 -2.05
C ASN A 232 -9.99 0.27 -2.47
N ARG A 233 -9.37 1.39 -2.09
CA ARG A 233 -9.82 2.72 -2.49
C ARG A 233 -9.80 2.93 -4.00
N ILE A 234 -8.77 2.47 -4.70
CA ILE A 234 -8.65 2.60 -6.15
C ILE A 234 -9.71 1.73 -6.84
N GLN A 235 -9.88 0.48 -6.42
CA GLN A 235 -10.87 -0.41 -7.03
C GLN A 235 -12.30 0.07 -6.80
N THR A 236 -12.60 0.55 -5.59
CA THR A 236 -13.88 1.18 -5.32
C THR A 236 -14.05 2.46 -6.14
N CYS A 237 -12.99 3.23 -6.39
CA CYS A 237 -13.05 4.40 -7.26
C CYS A 237 -13.42 4.02 -8.71
N LEU A 238 -12.81 2.96 -9.25
CA LEU A 238 -13.14 2.44 -10.58
C LEU A 238 -14.62 2.05 -10.66
N ARG A 239 -15.15 1.35 -9.65
CA ARG A 239 -16.57 1.00 -9.59
C ARG A 239 -17.47 2.23 -9.52
N LEU A 240 -17.12 3.24 -8.73
CA LEU A 240 -17.89 4.49 -8.62
C LEU A 240 -17.85 5.32 -9.90
N ALA A 241 -16.73 5.32 -10.64
CA ALA A 241 -16.64 5.96 -11.95
C ALA A 241 -17.58 5.31 -12.98
N LEU A 242 -17.67 3.97 -12.98
CA LEU A 242 -18.62 3.22 -13.80
C LEU A 242 -20.09 3.49 -13.40
N ASP A 243 -20.37 3.67 -12.10
CA ASP A 243 -21.72 4.06 -11.63
C ASP A 243 -22.09 5.46 -12.11
N LEU A 244 -21.16 6.41 -11.98
CA LEU A 244 -21.34 7.81 -12.40
C LEU A 244 -21.48 7.92 -13.92
N GLY A 245 -20.75 7.08 -14.67
CA GLY A 245 -20.52 7.26 -16.10
C GLY A 245 -19.51 8.37 -16.35
N SER A 246 -18.43 8.40 -15.58
CA SER A 246 -17.33 9.38 -15.74
C SER A 246 -16.06 8.67 -16.19
N GLY A 247 -15.11 9.45 -16.72
CA GLY A 247 -13.71 9.06 -16.69
C GLY A 247 -13.17 9.02 -15.26
N ILE A 248 -11.93 8.59 -15.09
CA ILE A 248 -11.21 8.59 -13.81
C ILE A 248 -9.86 9.29 -13.96
N ILE A 249 -9.51 10.10 -12.97
CA ILE A 249 -8.13 10.56 -12.77
C ILE A 249 -7.53 9.66 -11.70
N LEU A 250 -6.52 8.87 -12.07
CA LEU A 250 -5.89 7.98 -11.10
C LEU A 250 -5.38 8.79 -9.90
N PRO A 251 -5.64 8.34 -8.65
CA PRO A 251 -5.14 9.05 -7.50
C PRO A 251 -3.63 8.90 -7.37
N THR A 252 -2.99 9.93 -6.84
CA THR A 252 -1.64 9.77 -6.27
C THR A 252 -1.71 8.99 -4.97
N VAL A 253 -0.59 8.41 -4.55
CA VAL A 253 -0.45 7.69 -3.28
C VAL A 253 0.62 8.33 -2.40
N GLN A 254 0.42 8.23 -1.09
CA GLN A 254 1.45 8.51 -0.09
C GLN A 254 2.04 7.18 0.36
N SER A 255 3.26 6.86 -0.08
CA SER A 255 3.94 5.61 0.25
C SER A 255 4.88 5.74 1.46
N HIS A 256 5.50 6.91 1.60
CA HIS A 256 6.42 7.19 2.69
C HIS A 256 5.68 7.32 4.01
N ARG A 257 5.92 6.37 4.91
CA ARG A 257 5.55 6.48 6.33
C ARG A 257 6.69 7.11 7.12
N ASN A 258 6.34 7.87 8.14
CA ASN A 258 7.29 8.27 9.16
C ASN A 258 7.84 7.01 9.86
N ALA A 259 9.17 6.84 9.86
CA ALA A 259 9.85 5.67 10.42
C ALA A 259 9.63 5.49 11.93
N GLU A 260 9.38 6.57 12.67
CA GLU A 260 9.08 6.55 14.10
C GLU A 260 7.57 6.44 14.38
N ASN A 261 6.74 6.77 13.40
CA ASN A 261 5.28 6.74 13.50
C ASN A 261 4.63 6.23 12.22
N VAL A 262 4.45 4.91 12.11
CA VAL A 262 3.94 4.23 10.90
C VAL A 262 2.49 4.59 10.52
N VAL A 263 1.78 5.41 11.32
CA VAL A 263 0.45 5.95 10.95
C VAL A 263 0.51 7.37 10.38
N ASP A 264 1.67 8.02 10.40
CA ASP A 264 1.93 9.33 9.81
C ASP A 264 2.55 9.16 8.42
N TYR A 265 1.91 9.73 7.39
CA TYR A 265 2.30 9.64 5.98
C TYR A 265 2.99 10.93 5.50
N GLY A 266 3.11 11.94 6.36
CA GLY A 266 3.54 13.28 5.98
C GLY A 266 2.55 13.99 5.05
N ASP A 267 2.83 15.28 4.79
CA ASP A 267 2.01 16.14 3.91
C ASP A 267 2.88 16.90 2.90
N THR A 268 3.93 16.23 2.40
CA THR A 268 4.88 16.86 1.48
C THR A 268 4.65 16.39 0.04
N THR A 269 4.95 17.26 -0.91
CA THR A 269 4.94 16.92 -2.35
C THR A 269 5.89 15.77 -2.67
N ASP A 270 7.01 15.69 -1.96
CA ASP A 270 8.05 14.67 -2.17
C ASP A 270 7.59 13.25 -1.80
N ASN A 271 6.53 13.14 -0.98
CA ASN A 271 5.91 11.87 -0.61
C ASN A 271 4.76 11.44 -1.55
N THR A 272 4.42 12.28 -2.52
CA THR A 272 3.29 12.06 -3.44
C THR A 272 3.76 11.35 -4.71
N LEU A 273 3.40 10.08 -4.86
CA LEU A 273 3.84 9.25 -5.98
C LEU A 273 2.66 8.80 -6.85
N CYS A 274 2.94 8.43 -8.08
CA CYS A 274 1.97 7.69 -8.89
C CYS A 274 1.77 6.26 -8.35
N PRO A 275 0.59 5.65 -8.59
CA PRO A 275 0.24 4.32 -8.10
C PRO A 275 1.17 3.19 -8.60
N ASP A 276 2.00 3.43 -9.61
CA ASP A 276 2.97 2.49 -10.20
C ASP A 276 3.97 1.89 -9.20
N VAL A 277 4.22 2.61 -8.10
CA VAL A 277 5.07 2.10 -7.00
C VAL A 277 4.47 0.85 -6.36
N TYR A 278 3.15 0.70 -6.41
CA TYR A 278 2.41 -0.41 -5.81
C TYR A 278 1.80 -1.36 -6.84
N TRP A 279 1.37 -0.84 -8.00
CA TRP A 279 0.57 -1.60 -8.96
C TRP A 279 1.12 -1.52 -10.37
N ASP A 280 0.74 -2.49 -11.19
CA ASP A 280 0.97 -2.50 -12.62
C ASP A 280 -0.11 -1.64 -13.31
N VAL A 281 0.12 -0.33 -13.37
CA VAL A 281 -0.85 0.63 -13.93
C VAL A 281 -0.99 0.45 -15.44
N GLU A 282 0.09 0.05 -16.13
CA GLU A 282 0.03 -0.29 -17.55
C GLU A 282 -0.95 -1.44 -17.79
N TYR A 283 -0.83 -2.52 -17.02
CA TYR A 283 -1.79 -3.63 -17.08
C TYR A 283 -3.22 -3.19 -16.72
N LEU A 284 -3.39 -2.36 -15.69
CA LEU A 284 -4.71 -1.81 -15.35
C LEU A 284 -5.34 -1.07 -16.53
N VAL A 285 -4.60 -0.13 -17.14
CA VAL A 285 -5.08 0.68 -18.27
C VAL A 285 -5.40 -0.22 -19.47
N GLN A 286 -4.56 -1.21 -19.75
CA GLN A 286 -4.78 -2.16 -20.84
C GLN A 286 -6.06 -2.98 -20.64
N GLU A 287 -6.23 -3.60 -19.47
CA GLU A 287 -7.38 -4.46 -19.19
C GLU A 287 -8.69 -3.66 -19.09
N MET A 288 -8.66 -2.51 -18.42
CA MET A 288 -9.82 -1.63 -18.34
C MET A 288 -10.17 -1.05 -19.71
N GLY A 289 -9.18 -0.62 -20.51
CA GLY A 289 -9.44 -0.12 -21.86
C GLY A 289 -9.97 -1.19 -22.81
N SER A 290 -9.56 -2.45 -22.64
CA SER A 290 -10.11 -3.57 -23.41
C SER A 290 -11.52 -3.95 -22.98
N ALA A 291 -11.83 -3.92 -21.68
CA ALA A 291 -13.13 -4.31 -21.15
C ALA A 291 -14.16 -3.15 -21.15
N CYS A 292 -13.69 -1.91 -21.10
CA CYS A 292 -14.52 -0.72 -21.08
C CYS A 292 -13.87 0.45 -21.84
N PRO A 293 -13.91 0.45 -23.19
CA PRO A 293 -13.24 1.46 -24.00
C PRO A 293 -13.75 2.90 -23.80
N GLU A 294 -14.98 3.07 -23.31
CA GLU A 294 -15.58 4.38 -23.03
C GLU A 294 -15.10 4.99 -21.70
N LEU A 295 -14.52 4.20 -20.80
CA LEU A 295 -13.93 4.70 -19.56
C LEU A 295 -12.56 5.32 -19.85
N GLU A 296 -12.52 6.65 -19.90
CA GLU A 296 -11.25 7.38 -19.99
C GLU A 296 -10.49 7.29 -18.64
N ILE A 297 -9.24 6.81 -18.69
CA ILE A 297 -8.33 6.77 -17.54
C ILE A 297 -7.20 7.76 -17.77
N ARG A 298 -7.16 8.82 -16.96
CA ARG A 298 -6.06 9.79 -16.95
C ARG A 298 -4.94 9.38 -16.01
N GLN A 299 -3.75 9.88 -16.33
CA GLN A 299 -2.55 9.68 -15.51
C GLN A 299 -2.74 10.23 -14.09
N CYS A 300 -1.87 9.80 -13.19
CA CYS A 300 -2.04 10.08 -11.77
C CYS A 300 -2.07 11.60 -11.50
N GLY A 301 -3.15 12.09 -10.87
CA GLY A 301 -3.33 13.52 -10.58
C GLY A 301 -3.48 14.45 -11.79
N ASP A 302 -3.65 13.92 -13.00
CA ASP A 302 -3.72 14.72 -14.22
C ASP A 302 -5.06 15.46 -14.37
N VAL A 303 -5.08 16.70 -13.90
CA VAL A 303 -6.18 17.66 -14.04
C VAL A 303 -5.96 18.64 -15.20
N SER A 304 -5.04 18.33 -16.12
CA SER A 304 -4.72 19.23 -17.23
C SER A 304 -5.98 19.54 -18.07
N GLY A 305 -6.16 20.82 -18.39
CA GLY A 305 -7.31 21.31 -19.16
C GLY A 305 -8.60 21.45 -18.36
N ILE A 306 -8.59 21.19 -17.05
CA ILE A 306 -9.72 21.43 -16.14
C ILE A 306 -9.44 22.72 -15.37
N ASP A 307 -10.34 23.70 -15.46
CA ASP A 307 -10.22 24.95 -14.72
C ASP A 307 -10.33 24.69 -13.20
N GLU A 308 -9.59 25.45 -12.39
CA GLU A 308 -9.53 25.24 -10.93
C GLU A 308 -10.91 25.33 -10.26
N ASP A 309 -11.80 26.20 -10.75
CA ASP A 309 -13.17 26.36 -10.26
C ASP A 309 -14.11 25.21 -10.70
N LYS A 310 -13.63 24.31 -11.55
CA LYS A 310 -14.31 23.09 -12.02
C LYS A 310 -13.75 21.80 -11.43
N ILE A 311 -12.85 21.92 -10.44
CA ILE A 311 -12.42 20.82 -9.58
C ILE A 311 -13.31 20.83 -8.33
N ILE A 312 -14.42 20.12 -8.39
CA ILE A 312 -15.49 20.15 -7.38
C ILE A 312 -15.25 19.09 -6.33
N GLN A 313 -14.98 19.50 -5.10
CA GLN A 313 -14.82 18.59 -3.97
C GLN A 313 -16.17 18.25 -3.35
N MET A 314 -16.52 16.97 -3.37
CA MET A 314 -17.71 16.46 -2.67
C MET A 314 -17.55 16.64 -1.16
N LYS A 315 -18.69 16.64 -0.45
CA LYS A 315 -18.72 16.67 1.01
C LYS A 315 -17.82 15.56 1.58
N LYS A 316 -17.05 15.92 2.62
CA LYS A 316 -16.21 14.96 3.33
C LYS A 316 -17.03 13.77 3.83
N ARG A 317 -16.63 12.58 3.37
CA ARG A 317 -17.14 11.27 3.80
C ARG A 317 -16.22 10.66 4.86
N GLU A 318 -16.81 10.13 5.91
CA GLU A 318 -16.13 9.31 6.91
C GLU A 318 -16.27 7.82 6.54
N HIS A 319 -15.32 6.96 6.94
CA HIS A 319 -15.37 5.53 6.58
C HIS A 319 -16.62 4.81 7.14
N GLY A 320 -17.28 5.42 8.12
CA GLY A 320 -18.48 4.91 8.77
C GLY A 320 -19.78 5.38 8.14
N ASP A 321 -19.73 6.22 7.11
CA ASP A 321 -20.91 6.62 6.37
C ASP A 321 -21.44 5.44 5.54
N ALA A 322 -22.72 5.51 5.17
CA ALA A 322 -23.34 4.49 4.34
C ALA A 322 -22.55 4.28 3.04
N SER A 323 -22.48 3.03 2.60
CA SER A 323 -21.96 2.65 1.29
C SER A 323 -22.98 2.97 0.21
N HIS A 324 -22.50 3.31 -0.98
CA HIS A 324 -23.28 3.40 -2.20
C HIS A 324 -23.58 2.02 -2.77
N HIS A 325 -24.64 1.98 -3.56
CA HIS A 325 -25.07 0.86 -4.40
C HIS A 325 -25.55 1.48 -5.74
N ILE A 326 -25.93 0.67 -6.74
CA ILE A 326 -26.22 1.10 -8.11
C ILE A 326 -27.07 2.39 -8.13
N GLY A 327 -26.57 3.40 -8.84
CA GLY A 327 -27.21 4.69 -9.11
C GLY A 327 -27.18 5.69 -7.95
N THR A 328 -26.92 5.27 -6.71
CA THR A 328 -26.96 6.19 -5.56
C THR A 328 -25.81 7.18 -5.56
N PHE A 329 -24.62 6.76 -5.99
CA PHE A 329 -23.47 7.66 -6.09
C PHE A 329 -23.69 8.66 -7.22
N LYS A 330 -24.08 8.18 -8.41
CA LYS A 330 -24.45 9.03 -9.55
C LYS A 330 -25.49 10.10 -9.17
N ALA A 331 -26.57 9.70 -8.48
CA ALA A 331 -27.62 10.63 -8.09
C ALA A 331 -27.11 11.78 -7.21
N ILE A 332 -26.28 11.48 -6.20
CA ILE A 332 -25.75 12.49 -5.28
C ILE A 332 -24.76 13.41 -5.97
N VAL A 333 -23.91 12.89 -6.86
CA VAL A 333 -22.97 13.71 -7.64
C VAL A 333 -23.74 14.64 -8.59
N ASN A 334 -24.73 14.11 -9.32
CA ASN A 334 -25.53 14.90 -10.25
C ASN A 334 -26.32 16.01 -9.52
N GLU A 335 -26.97 15.70 -8.41
CA GLU A 335 -27.66 16.71 -7.58
C GLU A 335 -26.69 17.83 -7.15
N HIS A 336 -25.47 17.47 -6.77
CA HIS A 336 -24.46 18.46 -6.39
C HIS A 336 -24.02 19.32 -7.58
N LEU A 337 -23.72 18.72 -8.73
CA LEU A 337 -23.31 19.46 -9.93
C LEU A 337 -24.43 20.37 -10.45
N GLU A 338 -25.68 19.91 -10.41
CA GLU A 338 -26.86 20.72 -10.74
C GLU A 338 -27.01 21.93 -9.81
N SER A 339 -26.77 21.74 -8.50
CA SER A 339 -26.80 22.84 -7.53
C SER A 339 -25.76 23.94 -7.79
N LEU A 340 -24.66 23.57 -8.46
CA LEU A 340 -23.59 24.47 -8.90
C LEU A 340 -23.82 25.03 -10.32
N SER A 341 -24.95 24.68 -10.96
CA SER A 341 -25.29 25.05 -12.34
C SER A 341 -24.27 24.57 -13.39
N LEU A 342 -23.53 23.48 -13.12
CA LEU A 342 -22.55 22.88 -14.03
C LEU A 342 -23.21 21.94 -15.05
N SER A 343 -24.14 22.46 -15.87
CA SER A 343 -24.96 21.65 -16.78
C SER A 343 -24.37 21.43 -18.18
N SER A 344 -23.23 22.05 -18.50
CA SER A 344 -22.61 22.02 -19.84
C SER A 344 -21.30 21.21 -19.91
N ILE A 345 -21.20 20.12 -19.14
CA ILE A 345 -19.98 19.31 -19.08
C ILE A 345 -19.69 18.68 -20.45
N SER A 346 -18.49 18.88 -20.96
CA SER A 346 -18.06 18.36 -22.27
C SER A 346 -16.54 18.22 -22.32
N VAL A 347 -16.00 17.68 -23.42
CA VAL A 347 -14.54 17.58 -23.60
C VAL A 347 -13.89 18.98 -23.63
N GLU A 348 -14.58 19.96 -24.19
CA GLU A 348 -14.14 21.36 -24.24
C GLU A 348 -14.39 22.12 -22.94
N ASP A 349 -15.24 21.58 -22.06
CA ASP A 349 -15.63 22.19 -20.79
C ASP A 349 -15.64 21.14 -19.64
N PRO A 350 -14.47 20.56 -19.30
CA PRO A 350 -14.41 19.42 -18.40
C PRO A 350 -14.59 19.79 -16.93
N VAL A 351 -15.02 18.82 -16.13
CA VAL A 351 -15.25 18.92 -14.68
C VAL A 351 -14.62 17.70 -14.00
N ALA A 352 -13.88 17.93 -12.91
CA ALA A 352 -13.39 16.88 -12.03
C ALA A 352 -14.18 16.91 -10.71
N VAL A 353 -14.64 15.74 -10.27
CA VAL A 353 -15.30 15.55 -8.98
C VAL A 353 -14.32 14.84 -8.04
N GLY A 354 -13.88 15.56 -7.01
CA GLY A 354 -13.11 15.00 -5.92
C GLY A 354 -14.00 14.23 -4.94
N PHE A 355 -13.71 12.95 -4.70
CA PHE A 355 -14.49 12.14 -3.76
C PHE A 355 -13.60 11.41 -2.74
N GLY A 356 -13.72 11.84 -1.49
CA GLY A 356 -12.88 11.36 -0.42
C GLY A 356 -13.38 10.10 0.29
N ASN A 357 -12.41 9.30 0.73
CA ASN A 357 -12.48 8.06 1.49
C ASN A 357 -13.39 6.96 0.91
N THR A 358 -12.93 6.37 -0.21
CA THR A 358 -13.62 5.31 -0.94
C THR A 358 -13.50 3.91 -0.35
N ILE A 359 -12.77 3.69 0.75
CA ILE A 359 -12.39 2.34 1.21
C ILE A 359 -13.56 1.40 1.46
N TYR A 360 -14.72 1.94 1.86
CA TYR A 360 -15.97 1.18 2.04
C TYR A 360 -17.14 1.90 1.38
N ALA A 361 -16.88 2.61 0.28
CA ALA A 361 -17.87 3.50 -0.33
C ALA A 361 -18.82 2.79 -1.28
N TYR A 362 -18.58 1.54 -1.66
CA TYR A 362 -19.48 0.78 -2.54
C TYR A 362 -19.86 -0.55 -1.89
N ASN A 363 -21.05 -1.09 -2.18
CA ASN A 363 -21.54 -2.35 -1.63
C ASN A 363 -21.89 -3.33 -2.74
N TYR A 364 -21.02 -4.30 -2.98
CA TYR A 364 -21.19 -5.32 -4.02
C TYR A 364 -22.25 -6.36 -3.66
N THR A 365 -22.57 -6.57 -2.38
CA THR A 365 -23.57 -7.58 -1.99
C THR A 365 -25.00 -7.06 -2.12
N TYR A 366 -25.22 -5.76 -1.96
CA TYR A 366 -26.54 -5.14 -2.06
C TYR A 366 -27.18 -5.40 -3.43
N ASP A 367 -26.40 -5.22 -4.50
CA ASP A 367 -26.86 -5.38 -5.89
C ASP A 367 -26.46 -6.73 -6.52
N SER A 368 -25.91 -7.67 -5.73
CA SER A 368 -25.41 -8.96 -6.23
C SER A 368 -24.33 -8.84 -7.33
N GLU A 369 -23.40 -7.90 -7.16
CA GLU A 369 -22.32 -7.59 -8.10
C GLU A 369 -21.02 -8.38 -7.82
N GLN A 370 -21.08 -9.55 -7.20
CA GLN A 370 -19.88 -10.34 -6.86
C GLN A 370 -19.08 -10.73 -8.11
N ALA A 371 -19.72 -10.97 -9.26
CA ALA A 371 -19.02 -11.25 -10.51
C ALA A 371 -18.16 -10.05 -10.95
N LEU A 372 -18.74 -8.83 -10.92
CA LEU A 372 -18.04 -7.60 -11.25
C LEU A 372 -16.91 -7.31 -10.26
N GLN A 373 -17.17 -7.54 -8.97
CA GLN A 373 -16.17 -7.45 -7.90
C GLN A 373 -14.93 -8.29 -8.25
N LYS A 374 -15.11 -9.59 -8.53
CA LYS A 374 -14.02 -10.51 -8.92
C LYS A 374 -13.26 -10.02 -10.15
N GLU A 375 -13.94 -9.43 -11.12
CA GLU A 375 -13.31 -8.92 -12.33
C GLU A 375 -12.49 -7.64 -12.07
N LEU A 376 -13.05 -6.66 -11.35
CA LEU A 376 -12.33 -5.48 -10.89
C LEU A 376 -11.12 -5.84 -10.03
N PHE A 377 -11.24 -6.87 -9.17
CA PHE A 377 -10.13 -7.41 -8.41
C PHE A 377 -8.93 -7.76 -9.30
N ARG A 378 -9.19 -8.41 -10.44
CA ARG A 378 -8.16 -8.91 -11.37
C ARG A 378 -7.54 -7.84 -12.26
N THR A 379 -8.17 -6.68 -12.41
CA THR A 379 -7.63 -5.57 -13.23
C THR A 379 -6.48 -4.83 -12.54
N LEU A 380 -6.42 -4.83 -11.21
CA LEU A 380 -5.38 -4.14 -10.43
C LEU A 380 -4.38 -5.14 -9.83
N LYS A 381 -3.34 -5.45 -10.61
CA LYS A 381 -2.20 -6.28 -10.18
C LYS A 381 -1.16 -5.44 -9.44
N TYR A 382 -0.44 -6.04 -8.50
CA TYR A 382 0.69 -5.37 -7.86
C TYR A 382 1.86 -5.19 -8.84
N ASN A 383 2.80 -4.33 -8.44
CA ASN A 383 4.03 -4.06 -9.16
C ASN A 383 4.75 -5.38 -9.56
N ARG A 384 5.00 -5.53 -10.86
CA ARG A 384 5.51 -6.77 -11.47
C ARG A 384 6.85 -7.21 -10.90
N ASN A 385 7.77 -6.27 -10.67
CA ASN A 385 9.12 -6.58 -10.21
C ASN A 385 9.10 -7.14 -8.78
N LEU A 386 8.22 -6.60 -7.93
CA LEU A 386 8.06 -7.07 -6.55
C LEU A 386 7.31 -8.41 -6.49
N LEU A 387 6.34 -8.64 -7.39
CA LEU A 387 5.72 -9.95 -7.56
C LEU A 387 6.71 -11.00 -8.05
N ASP A 388 7.60 -10.67 -8.99
CA ASP A 388 8.67 -11.57 -9.45
C ASP A 388 9.62 -11.91 -8.29
N LEU A 389 10.04 -10.91 -7.52
CA LEU A 389 10.89 -11.13 -6.34
C LEU A 389 10.20 -12.05 -5.32
N GLY A 390 8.93 -11.81 -4.99
CA GLY A 390 8.16 -12.69 -4.12
C GLY A 390 7.99 -14.11 -4.69
N SER A 391 7.82 -14.24 -6.00
CA SER A 391 7.78 -15.54 -6.70
C SER A 391 9.11 -16.28 -6.55
N ARG A 392 10.25 -15.58 -6.68
CA ARG A 392 11.57 -16.17 -6.47
C ARG A 392 11.75 -16.66 -5.02
N LEU A 393 11.25 -15.93 -4.03
CA LEU A 393 11.25 -16.40 -2.63
C LEU A 393 10.35 -17.62 -2.45
N ARG A 394 9.15 -17.62 -3.05
CA ARG A 394 8.22 -18.75 -3.03
C ARG A 394 8.86 -20.04 -3.57
N TYR A 395 9.75 -19.94 -4.55
CA TYR A 395 10.47 -21.08 -5.15
C TYR A 395 11.86 -21.34 -4.54
N SER A 396 12.18 -20.75 -3.38
CA SER A 396 13.40 -21.07 -2.65
C SER A 396 13.41 -22.52 -2.18
N PRO A 397 14.59 -23.15 -2.00
CA PRO A 397 14.70 -24.53 -1.55
C PRO A 397 13.90 -24.84 -0.27
N GLU A 398 13.83 -23.89 0.65
CA GLU A 398 13.12 -24.00 1.94
C GLU A 398 11.61 -24.14 1.76
N LEU A 399 11.02 -23.44 0.80
CA LEU A 399 9.56 -23.40 0.57
C LEU A 399 9.06 -24.39 -0.49
N ARG A 400 9.96 -25.00 -1.29
CA ARG A 400 9.59 -25.91 -2.39
C ARG A 400 8.78 -27.13 -1.95
N GLY A 401 8.97 -27.62 -0.72
CA GLY A 401 8.25 -28.77 -0.16
C GLY A 401 6.81 -28.48 0.27
N GLY A 402 6.33 -27.25 0.08
CA GLY A 402 5.06 -26.78 0.63
C GLY A 402 5.26 -26.15 2.00
N PHE A 403 4.39 -25.19 2.35
CA PHE A 403 4.44 -24.47 3.61
C PHE A 403 3.06 -23.97 4.02
N ILE A 404 2.93 -23.70 5.32
CA ILE A 404 1.80 -22.95 5.88
C ILE A 404 2.19 -21.47 5.90
N GLY A 405 1.39 -20.62 5.26
CA GLY A 405 1.57 -19.17 5.24
C GLY A 405 0.80 -18.50 6.37
N VAL A 406 1.46 -17.66 7.15
CA VAL A 406 0.85 -16.88 8.23
C VAL A 406 1.06 -15.39 7.97
N HIS A 407 -0.03 -14.63 7.94
CA HIS A 407 0.04 -13.18 8.07
C HIS A 407 -0.27 -12.79 9.52
N PHE A 408 0.77 -12.37 10.24
CA PHE A 408 0.73 -12.05 11.66
C PHE A 408 0.81 -10.52 11.86
N ARG A 409 -0.27 -9.92 12.36
CA ARG A 409 -0.31 -8.50 12.72
C ARG A 409 0.24 -8.31 14.13
N GLY A 410 1.56 -8.19 14.18
CA GLY A 410 2.38 -8.12 15.39
C GLY A 410 2.95 -6.73 15.67
N GLU A 411 2.61 -5.71 14.88
CA GLU A 411 3.14 -4.35 14.97
C GLU A 411 2.56 -3.59 16.17
N SER A 412 3.24 -2.54 16.62
CA SER A 412 2.83 -1.74 17.80
C SER A 412 1.57 -0.91 17.57
N ASP A 413 1.26 -0.59 16.31
CA ASP A 413 0.05 0.13 15.90
C ASP A 413 -1.21 -0.75 15.90
N TRP A 414 -1.06 -2.09 15.98
CA TRP A 414 -2.17 -3.02 15.89
C TRP A 414 -3.07 -2.98 17.14
N PRO A 415 -4.37 -2.65 17.00
CA PRO A 415 -5.29 -2.58 18.14
C PRO A 415 -5.56 -3.96 18.74
N GLN A 416 -5.52 -4.07 20.08
CA GLN A 416 -5.74 -5.36 20.76
C GLN A 416 -7.13 -5.94 20.51
N ASN A 417 -8.16 -5.09 20.37
CA ASN A 417 -9.51 -5.53 20.06
C ASN A 417 -9.66 -6.03 18.60
N PHE A 418 -8.63 -5.89 17.74
CA PHE A 418 -8.64 -6.39 16.36
C PHE A 418 -8.14 -7.83 16.22
N GLY A 419 -7.99 -8.52 17.35
CA GLY A 419 -7.34 -9.83 17.44
C GLY A 419 -5.96 -9.62 18.01
N SER A 420 -5.83 -9.82 19.32
CA SER A 420 -4.58 -9.57 20.04
C SER A 420 -3.45 -10.43 19.46
N ARG A 421 -2.20 -10.04 19.72
CA ARG A 421 -1.04 -10.87 19.33
C ARG A 421 -1.14 -12.26 19.95
N GLU A 422 -1.58 -12.33 21.21
CA GLU A 422 -1.78 -13.58 21.93
C GLU A 422 -2.87 -14.45 21.27
N ASP A 423 -4.02 -13.88 20.91
CA ASP A 423 -5.08 -14.62 20.21
C ASP A 423 -4.58 -15.16 18.87
N GLN A 424 -3.95 -14.30 18.06
CA GLN A 424 -3.36 -14.71 16.77
C GLN A 424 -2.38 -15.88 16.97
N MET A 425 -1.44 -15.76 17.90
CA MET A 425 -0.46 -16.82 18.17
C MET A 425 -1.13 -18.12 18.62
N ASN A 426 -2.09 -18.05 19.55
CA ASN A 426 -2.76 -19.23 20.11
C ASN A 426 -3.59 -19.97 19.05
N PHE A 427 -4.43 -19.24 18.31
CA PHE A 427 -5.29 -19.82 17.29
C PHE A 427 -4.47 -20.34 16.10
N PHE A 428 -3.49 -19.58 15.61
CA PHE A 428 -2.67 -20.02 14.48
C PHE A 428 -1.83 -21.24 14.84
N LYS A 429 -1.22 -21.27 16.03
CA LYS A 429 -0.46 -22.44 16.50
C LYS A 429 -1.34 -23.70 16.56
N GLN A 430 -2.52 -23.59 17.16
CA GLN A 430 -3.44 -24.72 17.26
C GLN A 430 -3.84 -25.25 15.87
N GLU A 431 -4.13 -24.35 14.94
CA GLU A 431 -4.49 -24.72 13.57
C GLU A 431 -3.31 -25.33 12.79
N ILE A 432 -2.10 -24.79 12.95
CA ILE A 432 -0.87 -25.36 12.36
C ILE A 432 -0.68 -26.81 12.84
N GLU A 433 -0.82 -27.07 14.14
CA GLU A 433 -0.69 -28.42 14.70
C GLU A 433 -1.76 -29.36 14.14
N LEU A 434 -3.01 -28.91 14.03
CA LEU A 434 -4.12 -29.69 13.48
C LEU A 434 -3.93 -29.98 11.98
N ALA A 435 -3.63 -28.95 11.20
CA ALA A 435 -3.47 -29.05 9.75
C ALA A 435 -2.29 -29.92 9.33
N SER A 436 -1.27 -30.05 10.18
CA SER A 436 -0.08 -30.87 9.91
C SER A 436 -0.27 -32.36 10.24
N THR A 437 -1.42 -32.76 10.80
CA THR A 437 -1.71 -34.17 11.10
C THR A 437 -2.02 -34.98 9.83
N VAL A 438 -2.06 -36.31 9.95
CA VAL A 438 -2.35 -37.27 8.84
C VAL A 438 -3.71 -37.04 8.17
N GLN A 439 -4.61 -36.31 8.82
CA GLN A 439 -5.93 -35.98 8.28
C GLN A 439 -6.09 -34.47 8.01
N GLY A 440 -5.02 -33.71 8.18
CA GLY A 440 -5.03 -32.26 8.06
C GLY A 440 -4.74 -31.79 6.64
N ALA A 441 -5.21 -30.59 6.31
CA ALA A 441 -5.08 -29.99 4.98
C ALA A 441 -3.63 -29.68 4.55
N ALA A 442 -2.69 -29.74 5.50
CA ALA A 442 -1.26 -29.50 5.31
C ALA A 442 -0.45 -30.71 5.83
N GLU A 443 -0.97 -31.93 5.63
CA GLU A 443 -0.36 -33.17 6.14
C GLU A 443 1.15 -33.21 5.89
N GLY A 444 1.90 -33.42 6.98
CA GLY A 444 3.36 -33.57 6.91
C GLY A 444 4.15 -32.28 6.66
N ILE A 445 3.50 -31.15 6.39
CA ILE A 445 4.18 -29.86 6.20
C ILE A 445 4.75 -29.39 7.55
N LYS A 446 6.06 -29.12 7.57
CA LYS A 446 6.78 -28.58 8.74
C LYS A 446 7.38 -27.20 8.49
N THR A 447 7.17 -26.64 7.31
CA THR A 447 7.65 -25.31 6.94
C THR A 447 6.55 -24.29 7.11
N ILE A 448 6.90 -23.15 7.73
CA ILE A 448 6.01 -22.01 7.94
C ILE A 448 6.67 -20.79 7.31
N TYR A 449 5.91 -20.07 6.50
CA TYR A 449 6.26 -18.72 6.06
C TYR A 449 5.47 -17.71 6.89
N ILE A 450 6.14 -16.76 7.54
CA ILE A 450 5.50 -15.70 8.31
C ILE A 450 5.74 -14.33 7.67
N SER A 451 4.66 -13.62 7.42
CA SER A 451 4.66 -12.19 7.09
C SER A 451 4.25 -11.38 8.33
N CYS A 452 5.13 -10.48 8.75
CA CYS A 452 4.92 -9.53 9.83
C CYS A 452 5.87 -8.35 9.64
N GLY A 453 5.40 -7.12 9.93
CA GLY A 453 6.23 -5.91 9.89
C GLY A 453 7.09 -5.69 11.14
N ASP A 454 6.99 -6.56 12.16
CA ASP A 454 7.69 -6.43 13.44
C ASP A 454 8.57 -7.68 13.72
N GLU A 455 9.89 -7.47 13.73
CA GLU A 455 10.87 -8.54 13.93
C GLU A 455 10.78 -9.19 15.32
N ALA A 456 10.54 -8.39 16.36
CA ALA A 456 10.45 -8.89 17.74
C ALA A 456 9.19 -9.75 17.93
N ALA A 457 8.07 -9.33 17.33
CA ALA A 457 6.83 -10.08 17.31
C ALA A 457 7.00 -11.38 16.51
N THR A 458 7.68 -11.33 15.37
CA THR A 458 8.04 -12.51 14.56
C THR A 458 8.85 -13.52 15.37
N SER A 459 9.89 -13.06 16.08
CA SER A 459 10.73 -13.91 16.95
C SER A 459 9.90 -14.59 18.05
N THR A 460 9.01 -13.82 18.68
CA THR A 460 8.13 -14.31 19.76
C THR A 460 7.18 -15.42 19.28
N PHE A 461 6.69 -15.33 18.03
CA PHE A 461 5.84 -16.38 17.46
C PHE A 461 6.65 -17.58 16.94
N ARG A 462 7.86 -17.35 16.44
CA ARG A 462 8.78 -18.39 15.93
C ARG A 462 9.19 -19.39 17.02
N GLU A 463 9.48 -18.93 18.23
CA GLU A 463 9.99 -19.77 19.33
C GLU A 463 9.09 -20.99 19.66
N PRO A 464 7.79 -20.84 19.97
CA PRO A 464 6.94 -21.99 20.30
C PRO A 464 6.70 -22.94 19.13
N LEU A 465 6.71 -22.46 17.89
CA LEU A 465 6.59 -23.30 16.69
C LEU A 465 7.89 -24.11 16.45
N SER A 466 9.04 -23.50 16.66
CA SER A 466 10.34 -24.17 16.54
C SER A 466 10.49 -25.29 17.58
N ALA A 467 9.99 -25.07 18.80
CA ALA A 467 9.95 -26.10 19.85
C ALA A 467 9.09 -27.33 19.47
N LEU A 468 8.15 -27.18 18.54
CA LEU A 468 7.31 -28.26 17.99
C LEU A 468 7.90 -28.88 16.70
N GLY A 469 9.11 -28.49 16.31
CA GLY A 469 9.80 -29.01 15.12
C GLY A 469 9.38 -28.35 13.80
N TYR A 470 8.72 -27.19 13.84
CA TYR A 470 8.47 -26.40 12.63
C TYR A 470 9.68 -25.52 12.30
N GLN A 471 9.93 -25.32 11.00
CA GLN A 471 10.91 -24.37 10.49
C GLN A 471 10.15 -23.11 10.05
N VAL A 472 10.49 -21.96 10.64
CA VAL A 472 9.77 -20.69 10.40
C VAL A 472 10.67 -19.71 9.67
N TYR A 473 10.27 -19.36 8.45
CA TYR A 473 10.96 -18.43 7.57
C TYR A 473 10.15 -17.16 7.40
N ASP A 474 10.83 -16.03 7.33
CA ASP A 474 10.29 -14.77 6.83
C ASP A 474 11.05 -14.36 5.55
N LYS A 475 10.58 -13.30 4.88
CA LYS A 475 11.23 -12.78 3.66
C LYS A 475 12.71 -12.46 3.86
N TRP A 476 13.11 -11.98 5.04
CA TRP A 476 14.49 -11.59 5.32
C TRP A 476 15.39 -12.81 5.41
N ASN A 477 14.92 -13.88 6.08
CA ASN A 477 15.63 -15.16 6.14
C ASN A 477 15.81 -15.74 4.74
N LEU A 478 14.76 -15.73 3.91
CA LEU A 478 14.82 -16.31 2.57
C LEU A 478 15.67 -15.47 1.60
N ALA A 479 15.57 -14.15 1.64
CA ALA A 479 16.34 -13.28 0.75
C ALA A 479 17.85 -13.35 1.02
N SER A 480 18.26 -13.61 2.27
CA SER A 480 19.68 -13.80 2.62
C SER A 480 20.34 -15.00 1.92
N SER A 481 19.54 -15.95 1.43
CA SER A 481 20.01 -17.13 0.69
C SER A 481 20.17 -16.90 -0.81
N LEU A 482 19.63 -15.79 -1.33
CA LEU A 482 19.71 -15.42 -2.72
C LEU A 482 20.94 -14.53 -2.95
N SER A 483 21.58 -14.65 -4.11
CA SER A 483 22.91 -14.06 -4.37
C SER A 483 22.97 -12.53 -4.46
N GLU A 484 21.82 -11.84 -4.55
CA GLU A 484 21.71 -10.39 -4.84
C GLU A 484 20.52 -9.60 -4.21
N PRO A 485 19.57 -10.12 -3.38
CA PRO A 485 18.39 -9.32 -2.98
C PRO A 485 18.38 -8.72 -1.57
N SER A 486 19.38 -8.93 -0.71
CA SER A 486 19.37 -8.30 0.63
C SER A 486 19.45 -6.77 0.54
N LEU A 487 20.26 -6.24 -0.39
CA LEU A 487 20.35 -4.80 -0.65
C LEU A 487 19.07 -4.24 -1.29
N LEU A 488 18.41 -5.02 -2.15
CA LEU A 488 17.12 -4.64 -2.76
C LEU A 488 15.99 -4.57 -1.73
N LEU A 489 15.95 -5.45 -0.72
CA LEU A 489 14.91 -5.39 0.31
C LEU A 489 15.07 -4.20 1.26
N GLU A 490 16.31 -3.84 1.58
CA GLU A 490 16.62 -2.73 2.51
C GLU A 490 16.26 -1.35 1.93
N GLU A 491 16.20 -1.23 0.60
CA GLU A 491 15.85 0.01 -0.09
C GLU A 491 14.34 0.17 -0.37
N ILE A 492 13.54 -0.87 -0.16
CA ILE A 492 12.10 -0.83 -0.43
C ILE A 492 11.34 -0.27 0.78
N GLU A 493 10.42 0.66 0.52
CA GLU A 493 9.54 1.22 1.54
C GLU A 493 8.65 0.17 2.22
N PHE A 494 8.32 0.44 3.49
CA PHE A 494 7.65 -0.50 4.39
C PHE A 494 6.31 -1.07 3.86
N ASP A 495 5.47 -0.28 3.20
CA ASP A 495 4.21 -0.79 2.64
C ASP A 495 4.44 -1.54 1.31
N THR A 496 5.40 -1.06 0.51
CA THR A 496 5.74 -1.62 -0.81
C THR A 496 6.32 -3.03 -0.67
N ILE A 497 7.14 -3.28 0.35
CA ILE A 497 7.75 -4.59 0.59
C ILE A 497 6.72 -5.68 0.94
N ALA A 498 5.49 -5.31 1.34
CA ALA A 498 4.41 -6.27 1.60
C ALA A 498 3.90 -6.96 0.31
N ILE A 499 4.19 -6.41 -0.88
CA ILE A 499 3.88 -7.06 -2.17
C ILE A 499 4.61 -8.40 -2.31
N ILE A 500 5.83 -8.47 -1.78
CA ILE A 500 6.64 -9.70 -1.77
C ILE A 500 5.95 -10.76 -0.90
N ASP A 501 5.49 -10.37 0.30
CA ASP A 501 4.75 -11.26 1.19
C ASP A 501 3.45 -11.75 0.53
N TYR A 502 2.73 -10.87 -0.18
CA TYR A 502 1.51 -11.25 -0.89
C TYR A 502 1.77 -12.38 -1.88
N ALA A 503 2.80 -12.26 -2.73
CA ALA A 503 3.13 -13.28 -3.74
C ALA A 503 3.48 -14.64 -3.11
N VAL A 504 4.11 -14.66 -1.93
CA VAL A 504 4.40 -15.92 -1.21
C VAL A 504 3.14 -16.49 -0.56
N LEU A 505 2.35 -15.66 0.13
CA LEU A 505 1.21 -16.11 0.92
C LEU A 505 0.05 -16.65 0.07
N VAL A 506 -0.19 -16.09 -1.13
CA VAL A 506 -1.24 -16.59 -2.02
C VAL A 506 -0.96 -18.01 -2.53
N GLU A 507 0.28 -18.46 -2.48
CA GLU A 507 0.73 -19.78 -2.96
C GLU A 507 0.97 -20.79 -1.81
N ALA A 508 0.57 -20.46 -0.58
CA ALA A 508 0.71 -21.35 0.57
C ALA A 508 -0.23 -22.57 0.46
N ALA A 509 0.13 -23.71 1.06
CA ALA A 509 -0.77 -24.86 1.15
C ALA A 509 -1.98 -24.54 2.05
N LEU A 510 -1.71 -23.92 3.20
CA LEU A 510 -2.70 -23.33 4.10
C LEU A 510 -2.30 -21.89 4.38
N PHE A 511 -3.24 -20.96 4.24
CA PHE A 511 -3.08 -19.56 4.66
C PHE A 511 -3.85 -19.27 5.94
N LEU A 512 -3.18 -18.63 6.92
CA LEU A 512 -3.75 -18.13 8.15
C LEU A 512 -3.58 -16.61 8.24
N GLY A 513 -4.68 -15.89 8.42
CA GLY A 513 -4.66 -14.43 8.58
C GLY A 513 -5.64 -13.94 9.65
N VAL A 514 -5.73 -12.63 9.82
CA VAL A 514 -6.64 -11.97 10.77
C VAL A 514 -7.66 -11.08 10.06
N TRP A 515 -8.93 -11.18 10.46
CA TRP A 515 -10.07 -10.56 9.77
C TRP A 515 -9.95 -9.04 9.69
N MET A 516 -9.43 -8.40 10.72
CA MET A 516 -9.35 -6.93 10.77
C MET A 516 -8.24 -6.35 9.88
N SER A 517 -7.43 -7.18 9.23
CA SER A 517 -6.41 -6.72 8.30
C SER A 517 -6.88 -6.86 6.87
N ILE A 518 -6.96 -5.73 6.16
CA ILE A 518 -7.25 -5.70 4.73
C ILE A 518 -6.20 -6.48 3.94
N PHE A 519 -4.95 -6.55 4.41
CA PHE A 519 -3.93 -7.41 3.79
C PHE A 519 -4.28 -8.90 3.88
N SER A 520 -4.68 -9.40 5.06
CA SER A 520 -5.19 -10.78 5.20
C SER A 520 -6.40 -11.05 4.31
N GLN A 521 -7.35 -10.10 4.27
CA GLN A 521 -8.54 -10.21 3.43
C GLN A 521 -8.16 -10.29 1.94
N THR A 522 -7.17 -9.49 1.51
CA THR A 522 -6.69 -9.48 0.12
C THR A 522 -6.06 -10.81 -0.28
N VAL A 523 -5.22 -11.38 0.59
CA VAL A 523 -4.62 -12.70 0.34
C VAL A 523 -5.70 -13.78 0.28
N ALA A 524 -6.62 -13.79 1.25
CA ALA A 524 -7.71 -14.77 1.26
C ALA A 524 -8.63 -14.64 0.05
N TYR A 525 -8.96 -13.41 -0.37
CA TYR A 525 -9.73 -13.15 -1.57
C TYR A 525 -9.01 -13.66 -2.82
N ALA A 526 -7.72 -13.33 -3.00
CA ALA A 526 -6.91 -13.81 -4.11
C ALA A 526 -6.88 -15.35 -4.22
N ARG A 527 -6.80 -16.04 -3.07
CA ARG A 527 -6.80 -17.51 -3.01
C ARG A 527 -8.15 -18.15 -3.33
N THR A 528 -9.24 -17.38 -3.30
CA THR A 528 -10.61 -17.91 -3.31
C THR A 528 -11.49 -17.29 -4.40
N VAL A 529 -10.99 -16.28 -5.12
CA VAL A 529 -11.70 -15.54 -6.17
C VAL A 529 -12.22 -16.46 -7.30
N GLU A 530 -11.48 -17.53 -7.60
CA GLU A 530 -11.81 -18.51 -8.63
C GLU A 530 -12.81 -19.59 -8.17
N LEU A 531 -13.20 -19.61 -6.89
CA LEU A 531 -14.23 -20.55 -6.42
C LEU A 531 -15.60 -20.19 -7.02
N GLU A 532 -16.33 -21.21 -7.47
CA GLU A 532 -17.70 -21.04 -7.99
C GLU A 532 -18.63 -20.48 -6.91
N GLN A 533 -18.56 -21.04 -5.71
CA GLN A 533 -19.30 -20.55 -4.54
C GLN A 533 -18.59 -19.37 -3.88
N ASP A 534 -19.37 -18.44 -3.33
CA ASP A 534 -18.83 -17.32 -2.56
C ASP A 534 -18.17 -17.83 -1.27
N TYR A 535 -16.84 -17.67 -1.19
CA TYR A 535 -16.05 -18.13 -0.06
C TYR A 535 -16.47 -17.50 1.26
N TRP A 536 -16.81 -16.22 1.25
CA TRP A 536 -17.14 -15.48 2.47
C TRP A 536 -18.48 -15.92 3.02
N GLU A 537 -19.51 -15.97 2.17
CA GLU A 537 -20.83 -16.45 2.54
C GLU A 537 -20.82 -17.92 2.95
N THR A 538 -19.96 -18.74 2.33
CA THR A 538 -19.93 -20.19 2.61
C THR A 538 -19.11 -20.54 3.85
N TYR A 539 -17.97 -19.88 4.09
CA TYR A 539 -16.99 -20.34 5.08
C TYR A 539 -16.68 -19.34 6.20
N VAL A 540 -16.93 -18.05 6.00
CA VAL A 540 -16.55 -17.00 6.97
C VAL A 540 -17.75 -16.40 7.69
N ASN A 541 -18.78 -15.99 6.94
CA ASN A 541 -19.98 -15.35 7.43
C ASN A 541 -20.97 -16.29 8.17
N PRO A 542 -20.98 -17.63 8.01
CA PRO A 542 -21.89 -18.48 8.77
C PRO A 542 -21.73 -18.36 10.28
N GLY A 543 -22.87 -18.21 10.97
CA GLY A 543 -22.93 -17.93 12.42
C GLY A 543 -22.53 -16.49 12.75
N SER A 544 -22.85 -15.54 11.87
CA SER A 544 -22.68 -14.11 12.10
C SER A 544 -23.96 -13.33 11.80
N ARG A 545 -24.02 -12.10 12.31
CA ARG A 545 -25.08 -11.12 12.04
C ARG A 545 -24.49 -9.74 11.77
N ARG A 546 -25.27 -8.92 11.05
CA ARG A 546 -24.97 -7.50 10.82
C ARG A 546 -25.47 -6.63 11.97
N ASP A 547 -24.69 -5.64 12.35
CA ASP A 547 -25.06 -4.53 13.24
C ASP A 547 -24.49 -3.23 12.64
N GLY A 548 -25.29 -2.59 11.78
CA GLY A 548 -24.82 -1.52 10.90
C GLY A 548 -23.66 -1.97 10.01
N LEU A 549 -22.54 -1.25 10.06
CA LEU A 549 -21.31 -1.59 9.35
C LEU A 549 -20.46 -2.65 10.05
N THR A 550 -20.90 -3.17 11.19
CA THR A 550 -20.20 -4.21 11.94
C THR A 550 -20.76 -5.59 11.59
N ARG A 551 -19.89 -6.60 11.59
CA ARG A 551 -20.28 -8.01 11.57
C ARG A 551 -19.88 -8.63 12.89
N LEU A 552 -20.83 -9.34 13.51
CA LEU A 552 -20.66 -9.99 14.80
C LEU A 552 -20.83 -11.50 14.61
N TRP A 553 -19.84 -12.29 15.01
CA TRP A 553 -19.90 -13.74 15.02
C TRP A 553 -20.31 -14.27 16.38
N ASP A 554 -21.12 -15.32 16.40
CA ASP A 554 -21.61 -15.94 17.64
C ASP A 554 -20.49 -16.61 18.44
N GLN A 555 -19.38 -16.98 17.79
CA GLN A 555 -18.26 -17.72 18.38
C GLN A 555 -16.91 -16.99 18.25
N ALA A 556 -16.89 -15.66 18.23
CA ALA A 556 -15.61 -14.92 18.19
C ALA A 556 -14.91 -14.89 19.57
N PRO A 557 -13.55 -14.92 19.64
CA PRO A 557 -12.64 -15.11 18.52
C PRO A 557 -12.67 -16.56 17.99
N ALA A 558 -12.57 -16.73 16.67
CA ALA A 558 -12.48 -18.05 16.04
C ALA A 558 -11.76 -18.01 14.69
N LEU A 559 -11.10 -19.11 14.33
CA LEU A 559 -10.67 -19.32 12.95
C LEU A 559 -11.85 -19.80 12.10
N LYS A 560 -12.07 -19.13 10.97
CA LYS A 560 -13.13 -19.41 9.99
C LYS A 560 -12.51 -19.51 8.59
N GLY A 561 -13.05 -20.37 7.74
CA GLY A 561 -12.51 -20.62 6.41
C GLY A 561 -12.63 -22.08 5.97
N ASN A 562 -12.03 -22.40 4.83
CA ASN A 562 -11.97 -23.75 4.30
C ASN A 562 -10.63 -24.43 4.66
N GLU A 563 -10.32 -25.54 4.00
CA GLU A 563 -9.10 -26.32 4.25
C GLU A 563 -7.81 -25.58 3.84
N THR A 564 -7.87 -24.66 2.88
CA THR A 564 -6.68 -23.99 2.33
C THR A 564 -6.53 -22.56 2.82
N THR A 565 -7.58 -21.93 3.32
CA THR A 565 -7.59 -20.50 3.66
C THR A 565 -8.44 -20.33 4.91
N LYS A 566 -7.85 -19.76 5.97
CA LYS A 566 -8.54 -19.46 7.23
C LYS A 566 -8.17 -18.08 7.75
N ILE A 567 -9.14 -17.43 8.39
CA ILE A 567 -9.00 -16.10 8.97
C ILE A 567 -9.54 -16.10 10.40
N LEU A 568 -8.80 -15.50 11.32
CA LEU A 568 -9.22 -15.25 12.69
C LEU A 568 -10.24 -14.11 12.70
N VAL A 569 -11.51 -14.45 12.94
CA VAL A 569 -12.60 -13.48 13.12
C VAL A 569 -12.69 -13.05 14.57
N VAL A 570 -13.02 -11.77 14.79
CA VAL A 570 -13.10 -11.13 16.10
C VAL A 570 -14.31 -10.19 16.14
N ASN A 571 -14.92 -10.03 17.32
CA ASN A 571 -16.00 -9.06 17.52
C ASN A 571 -15.41 -7.77 18.09
N THR A 572 -15.14 -6.81 17.23
CA THR A 572 -14.41 -5.58 17.59
C THR A 572 -15.31 -4.43 18.02
N GLY A 573 -16.63 -4.56 17.83
CA GLY A 573 -17.60 -3.47 17.98
C GLY A 573 -17.42 -2.33 16.97
N GLY A 574 -16.60 -2.54 15.93
CA GLY A 574 -16.25 -1.54 14.91
C GLY A 574 -16.45 -2.02 13.47
N PHE A 575 -16.07 -1.17 12.52
CA PHE A 575 -16.31 -1.33 11.07
C PHE A 575 -15.78 -2.66 10.52
N SER A 576 -16.63 -3.37 9.79
CA SER A 576 -16.36 -4.68 9.19
C SER A 576 -17.21 -4.82 7.93
N ASN A 577 -16.67 -4.53 6.74
CA ASN A 577 -17.48 -4.60 5.54
C ASN A 577 -16.79 -5.26 4.34
N MET A 578 -16.72 -6.59 4.35
CA MET A 578 -16.40 -7.35 3.13
C MET A 578 -17.43 -7.12 2.02
N ASP A 579 -18.65 -6.71 2.33
CA ASP A 579 -19.62 -6.30 1.30
C ASP A 579 -19.11 -5.09 0.49
N SER A 580 -18.17 -4.34 1.06
CA SER A 580 -17.50 -3.20 0.43
C SER A 580 -16.03 -3.44 0.12
N TYR A 581 -15.55 -4.67 0.29
CA TYR A 581 -14.25 -5.05 -0.24
C TYR A 581 -14.40 -5.28 -1.76
N PRO A 582 -13.42 -4.96 -2.61
CA PRO A 582 -13.51 -5.16 -4.06
C PRO A 582 -13.19 -6.58 -4.49
#